data_AF-A0A0N7LP94-F1
#
_entry.id   AF-A0A0N7LP94-F1
#
_cell.length_a   1.000
_cell.length_b   1.000
_cell.length_c   1.000
_cell.angle_alpha   90.00
_cell.angle_beta   90.00
_cell.angle_gamma   90.00
#
_symmetry.space_group_name_H-M   'P 1'
#
loop_
_entity.id
_entity.type
_entity.pdbx_description
1 polymer ?
#
loop_
_entity_poly.entity_id
_entity_poly.type
_entity_poly.pdbx_seq_one_letter_code
_entity_poly.pdbx_strand_id
1 'polypeptide(L)'
;MRTQVRYALPFNHTATLADALFDTGGGIAKETGDASEVYVLRAAQDAREFGAVTAWHLDIRNAVQLTLAARFQLRSNDIIFIAENAVTKWGRTISQITPSLITTPINAAVN
;
A
#
# COMPACT_ATOMS: atom_id res chain seq x y z
N MET A 1 -7.82 2.45 8.05
CA MET A 1 -7.00 3.67 8.26
C MET A 1 -5.77 3.53 7.37
N ARG A 2 -5.38 4.58 6.65
CA ARG A 2 -4.21 4.57 5.77
C ARG A 2 -2.99 4.93 6.62
N THR A 3 -2.28 3.91 7.10
CA THR A 3 -1.16 4.10 8.02
C THR A 3 0.07 4.55 7.23
N GLN A 4 0.48 5.80 7.39
CA GLN A 4 1.75 6.28 6.89
C GLN A 4 2.82 5.98 7.95
N VAL A 5 3.89 5.30 7.55
CA VAL A 5 4.98 4.92 8.44
C VAL A 5 6.29 5.58 7.99
N ARG A 6 7.20 5.79 8.93
CA ARG A 6 8.56 6.25 8.63
C ARG A 6 9.50 5.06 8.70
N TYR A 7 10.29 4.86 7.65
CA TYR A 7 11.36 3.88 7.64
C TYR A 7 12.67 4.56 8.06
N ALA A 8 13.29 4.09 9.15
CA ALA A 8 14.56 4.61 9.62
C ALA A 8 15.71 3.89 8.90
N LEU A 9 16.55 4.64 8.17
CA LEU A 9 17.72 4.07 7.52
C LEU A 9 18.73 3.61 8.59
N PRO A 10 19.29 2.39 8.46
CA PRO A 10 20.26 1.88 9.41
C PRO A 10 21.56 2.68 9.34
N PHE A 11 22.21 2.88 10.49
CA PHE A 11 23.50 3.55 10.54
C PHE A 11 24.59 2.63 9.96
N ASN A 12 25.42 3.18 9.06
CA ASN A 12 26.54 2.47 8.43
C ASN A 12 26.17 1.22 7.59
N HIS A 13 24.89 1.03 7.29
CA HIS A 13 24.37 0.01 6.40
C HIS A 13 23.43 0.63 5.38
N THR A 14 23.18 -0.09 4.28
CA THR A 14 22.19 0.34 3.29
C THR A 14 20.89 -0.40 3.52
N ALA A 15 19.78 0.32 3.40
CA ALA A 15 18.47 -0.29 3.32
C ALA A 15 17.96 -0.33 1.88
N THR A 16 17.20 -1.36 1.59
CA THR A 16 16.61 -1.58 0.28
C THR A 16 15.12 -1.31 0.30
N LEU A 17 14.52 -1.16 -0.88
CA LEU A 17 13.08 -1.05 -1.01
C LEU A 17 12.36 -2.27 -0.41
N ALA A 18 12.93 -3.47 -0.57
CA ALA A 18 12.38 -4.68 0.02
C ALA A 18 12.35 -4.61 1.56
N ASP A 19 13.42 -4.12 2.19
CA ASP A 19 13.46 -3.94 3.66
C ASP A 19 12.35 -2.99 4.11
N ALA A 20 12.22 -1.83 3.46
CA ALA A 20 11.19 -0.87 3.84
C ALA A 20 9.76 -1.39 3.60
N LEU A 21 9.52 -2.13 2.51
CA LEU A 21 8.20 -2.68 2.20
C LEU A 21 7.81 -3.80 3.16
N PHE A 22 8.69 -4.75 3.45
CA PHE A 22 8.31 -5.99 4.14
C PHE A 22 8.60 -6.00 5.64
N ASP A 23 9.64 -5.30 6.10
CA ASP A 23 9.97 -5.24 7.52
C ASP A 23 9.11 -4.18 8.22
N THR A 24 9.36 -2.91 7.94
CA THR A 24 8.65 -1.81 8.62
C THR A 24 7.28 -1.52 8.02
N GLY A 25 7.12 -1.70 6.71
CA GLY A 25 5.85 -1.46 6.00
C GLY A 25 4.78 -2.51 6.28
N GLY A 26 5.16 -3.69 6.82
CA GLY A 26 4.24 -4.81 7.02
C GLY A 26 3.73 -5.44 5.72
N GLY A 27 4.40 -5.16 4.59
CA GLY A 27 3.99 -5.56 3.25
C GLY A 27 2.98 -4.61 2.61
N ILE A 28 2.41 -5.04 1.48
CA ILE A 28 1.31 -4.31 0.83
C ILE A 28 -0.01 -4.68 1.49
N ALA A 29 -0.83 -3.68 1.78
CA ALA A 29 -2.19 -3.90 2.27
C ALA A 29 -2.99 -4.78 1.30
N LYS A 30 -3.36 -6.00 1.73
CA LYS A 30 -4.00 -7.00 0.86
C LYS A 30 -5.31 -6.53 0.23
N GLU A 31 -6.10 -5.78 0.97
CA GLU A 31 -7.42 -5.35 0.51
C GLU A 31 -7.36 -4.09 -0.33
N THR A 32 -6.47 -3.15 -0.02
CA THR A 32 -6.52 -1.79 -0.59
C THR A 32 -5.31 -1.42 -1.43
N GLY A 33 -4.17 -2.07 -1.27
CA GLY A 33 -2.94 -1.74 -1.99
C GLY A 33 -2.86 -2.44 -3.35
N ASP A 34 -2.33 -1.73 -4.34
CA ASP A 34 -2.04 -2.29 -5.65
C ASP A 34 -0.54 -2.61 -5.78
N ALA A 35 -0.21 -3.90 -5.81
CA ALA A 35 1.16 -4.40 -5.94
C ALA A 35 1.81 -4.08 -7.29
N SER A 36 1.02 -3.66 -8.29
CA SER A 36 1.52 -3.23 -9.59
C SER A 36 1.93 -1.77 -9.63
N GLU A 37 1.52 -0.99 -8.63
CA GLU A 37 1.65 0.46 -8.59
C GLU A 37 2.46 0.89 -7.37
N VAL A 38 3.68 0.35 -7.25
CA VAL A 38 4.66 0.75 -6.23
C VAL A 38 5.62 1.77 -6.83
N TYR A 39 5.81 2.88 -6.12
CA TYR A 39 6.65 3.98 -6.56
C TYR A 39 7.65 4.37 -5.48
N VAL A 40 8.90 4.60 -5.88
CA VAL A 40 9.86 5.37 -5.08
C VAL A 40 9.98 6.75 -5.68
N LEU A 41 9.72 7.77 -4.88
CA LEU A 41 9.83 9.17 -5.28
C LEU A 41 11.07 9.78 -4.62
N ARG A 42 11.94 10.39 -5.42
CA ARG A 42 13.14 11.09 -4.95
C ARG A 42 13.19 12.48 -5.54
N ALA A 43 13.29 13.47 -4.66
CA ALA A 43 13.55 14.85 -5.06
C ALA A 43 14.96 14.97 -5.64
N ALA A 44 15.10 15.79 -6.68
CA ALA A 44 16.41 16.16 -7.20
C ALA A 44 17.26 16.84 -6.11
N GLN A 45 18.56 16.53 -6.11
CA GLN A 45 19.50 17.09 -5.13
C GLN A 45 20.15 18.40 -5.62
N ASP A 46 20.12 18.65 -6.93
CA ASP A 46 20.67 19.87 -7.51
C ASP A 46 19.67 21.02 -7.35
N ALA A 47 20.14 22.15 -6.81
CA ALA A 47 19.35 23.36 -6.62
C ALA A 47 18.84 23.96 -7.95
N ARG A 48 19.49 23.63 -9.07
CA ARG A 48 19.06 24.04 -10.42
C ARG A 48 17.82 23.30 -10.90
N GLU A 49 17.53 22.16 -10.32
CA GLU A 49 16.38 21.30 -10.65
C GLU A 49 15.30 21.41 -9.56
N PHE A 50 15.14 22.60 -8.96
CA PHE A 50 14.23 22.82 -7.85
C PHE A 50 12.80 22.33 -8.18
N GLY A 51 12.33 21.33 -7.43
CA GLY A 51 11.02 20.72 -7.61
C GLY A 51 10.97 19.51 -8.57
N ALA A 52 12.07 19.15 -9.23
CA ALA A 52 12.13 17.93 -10.02
C ALA A 52 12.09 16.69 -9.11
N VAL A 53 11.27 15.71 -9.49
CA VAL A 53 11.12 14.43 -8.78
C VAL A 53 11.32 13.31 -9.77
N THR A 54 12.23 12.39 -9.44
CA THR A 54 12.32 11.12 -10.15
C THR A 54 11.39 10.11 -9.47
N ALA A 55 10.55 9.46 -10.26
CA ALA A 55 9.67 8.38 -9.81
C ALA A 55 10.13 7.06 -10.43
N TRP A 56 10.56 6.10 -9.61
CA TRP A 56 10.79 4.72 -10.05
C TRP A 56 9.54 3.91 -9.81
N HIS A 57 8.96 3.37 -10.88
CA HIS A 57 7.81 2.48 -10.82
C HIS A 57 8.27 1.03 -10.75
N LEU A 58 7.60 0.25 -9.91
CA LEU A 58 7.90 -1.16 -9.69
C LEU A 58 6.61 -1.97 -9.61
N ASP A 59 6.49 -2.96 -10.49
CA ASP A 59 5.40 -3.95 -10.42
C ASP A 59 5.90 -5.20 -9.70
N ILE A 60 5.62 -5.27 -8.39
CA ILE A 60 6.10 -6.35 -7.54
C ILE A 60 5.18 -7.58 -7.51
N ARG A 61 4.21 -7.66 -8.43
CA ARG A 61 3.52 -8.93 -8.75
C ARG A 61 4.45 -9.89 -9.49
N ASN A 62 5.45 -9.35 -10.18
CA ASN A 62 6.46 -10.14 -10.89
C ASN A 62 7.64 -10.43 -9.96
N ALA A 63 7.93 -11.72 -9.74
CA ALA A 63 9.04 -12.15 -8.90
C ALA A 63 10.41 -11.60 -9.35
N VAL A 64 10.60 -11.35 -10.65
CA VAL A 64 11.82 -10.73 -11.18
C VAL A 64 11.94 -9.28 -10.71
N GLN A 65 10.86 -8.50 -10.77
CA GLN A 65 10.84 -7.11 -10.26
C GLN A 65 11.00 -7.07 -8.73
N LEU A 66 10.57 -8.10 -8.01
CA LEU A 66 10.82 -8.21 -6.58
C LEU A 66 12.32 -8.32 -6.27
N THR A 67 13.10 -8.98 -7.13
CA THR A 67 14.57 -8.98 -6.99
C THR A 67 15.19 -7.60 -7.20
N LEU A 68 14.55 -6.74 -8.01
CA LEU A 68 14.95 -5.34 -8.14
C LEU A 68 14.66 -4.56 -6.86
N ALA A 69 13.52 -4.80 -6.20
CA ALA A 69 13.22 -4.19 -4.88
C ALA A 69 14.29 -4.54 -3.82
N ALA A 70 14.79 -5.77 -3.83
CA ALA A 70 15.85 -6.23 -2.91
C ALA A 70 17.23 -5.64 -3.21
N ARG A 71 17.42 -4.97 -4.35
CA ARG A 71 18.69 -4.33 -4.76
C ARG A 71 18.56 -2.82 -4.88
N PHE A 72 17.34 -2.30 -4.88
CA PHE A 72 17.07 -0.87 -4.95
C PHE A 72 17.40 -0.23 -3.61
N GLN A 73 18.53 0.47 -3.56
CA GLN A 73 18.99 1.15 -2.35
C GLN A 73 18.21 2.43 -2.13
N LEU A 74 17.64 2.56 -0.93
CA LEU A 74 16.94 3.76 -0.50
C LEU A 74 17.94 4.85 -0.11
N ARG A 75 17.55 6.09 -0.37
CA ARG A 75 18.27 7.29 0.06
C ARG A 75 17.49 8.04 1.11
N SER A 76 18.19 8.91 1.83
CA SER A 76 17.55 9.85 2.73
C SER A 76 16.53 10.69 1.96
N ASN A 77 15.32 10.82 2.53
CA ASN A 77 14.17 11.51 1.94
C ASN A 77 13.49 10.84 0.75
N ASP A 78 13.79 9.57 0.45
CA ASP A 78 12.96 8.80 -0.47
C ASP A 78 11.56 8.60 0.12
N ILE A 79 10.53 8.76 -0.71
CA ILE A 79 9.14 8.49 -0.35
C ILE A 79 8.69 7.25 -1.10
N ILE A 80 8.22 6.25 -0.36
CA ILE A 80 7.60 5.06 -0.95
C ILE A 80 6.09 5.29 -1.00
N PHE A 81 5.53 5.25 -2.20
CA PHE A 81 4.11 5.41 -2.45
C PHE A 81 3.56 4.14 -3.09
N ILE A 82 2.40 3.69 -2.63
CA ILE A 82 1.70 2.52 -3.16
C ILE A 82 0.29 2.99 -3.52
N ALA A 83 -0.10 2.82 -4.78
CA ALA A 83 -1.43 3.22 -5.21
C ALA A 83 -2.50 2.27 -4.66
N GLU A 84 -3.75 2.75 -4.68
CA GLU A 84 -4.90 1.97 -4.24
C GLU A 84 -5.42 1.09 -5.38
N ASN A 85 -5.80 -0.16 -5.07
CA ASN A 85 -6.34 -1.08 -6.05
C ASN A 85 -7.75 -0.64 -6.49
N ALA A 86 -7.94 -0.48 -7.81
CA ALA A 86 -9.19 -0.04 -8.41
C ALA A 86 -10.39 -0.98 -8.13
N VAL A 87 -10.14 -2.23 -7.72
CA VAL A 87 -11.14 -3.29 -7.55
C VAL A 87 -11.76 -3.34 -6.14
N THR A 88 -11.54 -2.34 -5.30
CA THR A 88 -12.13 -2.29 -3.94
C THR A 88 -13.58 -1.79 -3.86
N LYS A 89 -14.23 -1.52 -5.00
CA LYS A 89 -15.61 -0.99 -5.02
C LYS A 89 -16.70 -2.05 -4.96
N TRP A 90 -16.44 -3.31 -5.32
CA TRP A 90 -17.51 -4.30 -5.50
C TRP A 90 -17.76 -5.25 -4.31
N GLY A 91 -16.76 -5.49 -3.45
CA GLY A 91 -16.91 -6.40 -2.30
C GLY A 91 -17.69 -5.84 -1.12
N ARG A 92 -17.78 -4.51 -0.98
CA ARG A 92 -18.49 -3.85 0.13
C ARG A 92 -20.00 -3.68 -0.10
N THR A 93 -20.45 -3.72 -1.36
CA THR A 93 -21.87 -3.64 -1.69
C THR A 93 -22.61 -4.89 -1.25
N ILE A 94 -21.98 -6.08 -1.30
CA ILE A 94 -22.66 -7.34 -0.95
C ILE A 94 -22.76 -7.55 0.57
N SER A 95 -21.78 -7.08 1.36
CA SER A 95 -21.85 -7.22 2.83
C SER A 95 -22.87 -6.29 3.50
N GLN A 96 -23.38 -5.28 2.82
CA GLN A 96 -24.45 -4.41 3.33
C GLN A 96 -25.86 -4.92 2.98
N ILE A 97 -25.96 -6.01 2.21
CA ILE A 97 -27.25 -6.63 1.86
C ILE A 97 -27.52 -7.90 2.65
N THR A 98 -26.72 -8.22 3.69
CA THR A 98 -27.14 -9.22 4.66
C THR A 98 -28.42 -8.71 5.34
N PRO A 99 -29.60 -9.27 5.05
CA PRO A 99 -30.82 -8.80 5.64
C PRO A 99 -30.88 -9.42 7.04
N SER A 100 -30.56 -8.64 8.08
CA SER A 100 -31.03 -8.97 9.43
C SER A 100 -32.51 -8.60 9.60
N LEU A 101 -33.31 -8.85 8.56
CA LEU A 101 -34.77 -8.67 8.53
C LEU A 101 -35.44 -10.04 8.60
N ILE A 102 -35.11 -10.88 9.59
CA ILE A 102 -35.99 -12.00 9.96
C ILE A 102 -35.86 -12.23 11.47
N THR A 103 -36.61 -11.46 12.27
CA THR A 103 -37.33 -11.96 13.46
C THR A 103 -38.32 -10.88 13.93
N THR A 104 -39.41 -10.69 13.20
CA THR A 104 -40.64 -10.19 13.84
C THR A 104 -41.46 -11.42 14.21
N PRO A 105 -41.52 -11.87 15.48
CA PRO A 105 -42.57 -12.79 15.88
C PRO A 105 -43.89 -12.01 15.87
N ILE A 106 -44.66 -12.16 14.80
CA ILE A 106 -46.09 -11.88 14.81
C ILE A 106 -46.73 -12.98 15.66
N ASN A 107 -46.97 -12.71 16.93
CA ASN A 107 -48.00 -13.41 17.71
C ASN A 107 -48.94 -12.35 18.28
N ALA A 108 -49.69 -11.73 17.36
CA ALA A 108 -50.99 -11.18 17.66
C ALA A 108 -52.02 -12.20 17.17
N ALA A 109 -52.95 -12.57 18.07
CA ALA A 109 -54.12 -13.44 17.87
C ALA A 109 -53.91 -14.96 18.03
N VAL A 110 -54.11 -15.47 19.25
CA VAL A 110 -55.02 -16.61 19.52
C VAL A 110 -55.65 -16.41 20.92
N ASN A 111 -56.99 -16.42 20.93
CA ASN A 111 -57.99 -16.49 22.02
C ASN A 111 -57.55 -16.22 23.47
#